data_AF-A0A7W5K0U1-F1
#
_entry.id   AF-A0A7W5K0U1-F1
#
_cell.length_a   1.000
_cell.length_b   1.000
_cell.length_c   1.000
_cell.angle_alpha   90.00
_cell.angle_beta   90.00
_cell.angle_gamma   90.00
#
_symmetry.space_group_name_H-M   'P 1'
#
loop_
_entity.id
_entity.type
_entity.pdbx_description
1 polymer ?
#
loop_
_entity_poly.entity_id
_entity_poly.type
_entity_poly.pdbx_seq_one_letter_code
_entity_poly.pdbx_strand_id
1 'polypeptide(L)'
;MTFIHTIPPEQADEAVDEMYRRQQAHFGYLPNYARAFSHRPEVMAAWAALLASIRRHVAPRRFELATLAAASVLGNSYCALAHGKALGQWLDDEMVATIARGGEPGGLDAAERELLAFARRVAGDASRVTGDDVARLRESGLTDAEIFDLVAVVAGRAFFTKVLDGLGVEPDAAYRELPDPLCEALTVGRPIAGRDPEAGQGSAQSAAQQQLGGIEMMPAPPDQGESQGGEERGGQRQPA
;
A
#
# COMPACT_ATOMS: atom_id res chain seq x y z
N MET A 1 -4.88 -13.17 12.54
CA MET A 1 -5.65 -14.34 12.06
C MET A 1 -6.49 -13.99 10.85
N THR A 2 -6.93 -14.98 10.06
CA THR A 2 -7.80 -14.86 8.87
C THR A 2 -9.03 -15.75 9.04
N PHE A 3 -10.13 -15.47 8.34
CA PHE A 3 -11.37 -16.28 8.38
C PHE A 3 -11.37 -17.48 7.44
N ILE A 4 -10.37 -17.58 6.57
CA ILE A 4 -10.16 -18.72 5.67
C ILE A 4 -8.91 -19.49 6.09
N HIS A 5 -8.86 -20.76 5.73
CA HIS A 5 -7.61 -21.54 5.79
C HIS A 5 -6.62 -20.98 4.76
N THR A 6 -5.37 -20.78 5.17
CA THR A 6 -4.28 -20.35 4.29
C THR A 6 -3.31 -21.50 4.07
N ILE A 7 -2.58 -21.50 2.96
CA ILE A 7 -1.57 -22.52 2.68
C ILE A 7 -0.34 -22.19 3.53
N PRO A 8 0.06 -23.05 4.49
CA PRO A 8 1.24 -22.77 5.29
C PRO A 8 2.52 -23.00 4.45
N PRO A 9 3.65 -22.36 4.79
CA PRO A 9 4.87 -22.42 3.98
C PRO A 9 5.35 -23.84 3.65
N GLU A 10 5.21 -24.78 4.58
CA GLU A 10 5.59 -26.19 4.39
C GLU A 10 4.71 -26.96 3.40
N GLN A 11 3.58 -26.40 2.99
CA GLN A 11 2.65 -26.96 1.99
C GLN A 11 2.55 -26.07 0.74
N ALA A 12 3.37 -25.02 0.64
CA ALA A 12 3.35 -24.12 -0.50
C ALA A 12 3.82 -24.83 -1.77
N ASP A 13 3.10 -24.61 -2.87
CA ASP A 13 3.62 -24.90 -4.20
C ASP A 13 4.64 -23.83 -4.62
N GLU A 14 5.24 -23.98 -5.80
CA GLU A 14 6.28 -23.08 -6.31
C GLU A 14 5.83 -21.61 -6.37
N ALA A 15 4.59 -21.34 -6.80
CA ALA A 15 4.08 -19.98 -6.97
C ALA A 15 3.81 -19.30 -5.62
N VAL A 16 3.26 -20.05 -4.66
CA VAL A 16 3.01 -19.56 -3.31
C VAL A 16 4.32 -19.36 -2.55
N ASP A 17 5.26 -20.30 -2.66
CA ASP A 17 6.58 -20.20 -2.04
C ASP A 17 7.34 -18.99 -2.57
N GLU A 18 7.34 -18.77 -3.89
CA GLU A 18 7.98 -17.60 -4.48
C GLU A 18 7.38 -16.29 -3.93
N MET A 19 6.05 -16.17 -3.89
CA MET A 19 5.38 -15.01 -3.31
C MET A 19 5.80 -14.82 -1.84
N TYR A 20 5.72 -15.86 -1.01
CA TYR A 20 6.09 -15.81 0.39
C TYR A 20 7.54 -15.40 0.60
N ARG A 21 8.46 -15.94 -0.18
CA ARG A 21 9.89 -15.67 -0.07
C ARG A 21 10.22 -14.22 -0.46
N ARG A 22 9.53 -13.65 -1.45
CA ARG A 22 9.64 -12.22 -1.79
C ARG A 22 9.16 -11.33 -0.64
N GLN A 23 8.04 -11.68 -0.01
CA GLN A 23 7.52 -10.93 1.14
C GLN A 23 8.44 -11.02 2.35
N GLN A 24 8.94 -12.22 2.67
CA GLN A 24 9.92 -12.42 3.74
C GLN A 24 11.22 -11.67 3.49
N ALA A 25 11.73 -11.65 2.26
CA ALA A 25 12.94 -10.90 1.92
C ALA A 25 12.77 -9.38 2.13
N HIS A 26 11.57 -8.85 1.92
CA HIS A 26 11.29 -7.43 2.10
C HIS A 26 11.04 -7.07 3.58
N PHE A 27 10.23 -7.86 4.30
CA PHE A 27 9.78 -7.52 5.66
C PHE A 27 10.61 -8.15 6.78
N GLY A 28 11.43 -9.16 6.47
CA GLY A 28 12.14 -9.98 7.46
C GLY A 28 11.25 -11.02 8.15
N TYR A 29 9.96 -11.08 7.82
CA TYR A 29 8.99 -12.06 8.26
C TYR A 29 7.89 -12.20 7.20
N LEU A 30 7.04 -13.23 7.29
CA LEU A 30 5.92 -13.42 6.36
C LEU A 30 4.68 -12.64 6.87
N PRO A 31 4.24 -11.57 6.20
CA PRO A 31 3.10 -10.77 6.65
C PRO A 31 1.79 -11.56 6.62
N ASN A 32 0.89 -11.24 7.54
CA ASN A 32 -0.44 -11.83 7.64
C ASN A 32 -1.25 -11.62 6.37
N TYR A 33 -1.14 -10.44 5.73
CA TYR A 33 -1.83 -10.20 4.46
C TYR A 33 -1.32 -11.16 3.38
N ALA A 34 -0.02 -11.47 3.32
CA ALA A 34 0.54 -12.35 2.29
C ALA A 34 -0.06 -13.76 2.38
N ARG A 35 -0.24 -14.26 3.61
CA ARG A 35 -0.90 -15.56 3.87
C ARG A 35 -2.32 -15.61 3.30
N ALA A 36 -3.07 -14.50 3.39
CA ALA A 36 -4.44 -14.42 2.88
C ALA A 36 -4.52 -14.58 1.34
N PHE A 37 -3.44 -14.26 0.61
CA PHE A 37 -3.35 -14.40 -0.85
C PHE A 37 -2.78 -15.74 -1.30
N SER A 38 -2.49 -16.67 -0.38
CA SER A 38 -1.89 -17.97 -0.70
C SER A 38 -2.68 -18.83 -1.69
N HIS A 39 -4.00 -18.67 -1.76
CA HIS A 39 -4.80 -19.36 -2.77
C HIS A 39 -4.71 -18.75 -4.16
N ARG A 40 -4.27 -17.49 -4.27
CA ARG A 40 -4.28 -16.67 -5.49
C ARG A 40 -3.03 -15.77 -5.56
N PRO A 41 -1.80 -16.33 -5.57
CA PRO A 41 -0.57 -15.53 -5.61
C PRO A 41 -0.47 -14.62 -6.83
N GLU A 42 -1.12 -14.97 -7.95
CA GLU A 42 -1.19 -14.14 -9.15
C GLU A 42 -2.04 -12.87 -8.95
N VAL A 43 -3.02 -12.89 -8.04
CA VAL A 43 -3.77 -11.68 -7.67
C VAL A 43 -2.88 -10.72 -6.88
N MET A 44 -2.01 -11.23 -6.01
CA MET A 44 -1.01 -10.41 -5.34
C MET A 44 -0.04 -9.78 -6.35
N ALA A 45 0.43 -10.55 -7.33
CA ALA A 45 1.32 -10.04 -8.38
C ALA A 45 0.65 -8.95 -9.23
N ALA A 46 -0.61 -9.17 -9.64
CA ALA A 46 -1.38 -8.17 -10.40
C ALA A 46 -1.62 -6.89 -9.58
N TRP A 47 -1.92 -7.03 -8.30
CA TRP A 47 -2.04 -5.90 -7.38
C TRP A 47 -0.73 -5.12 -7.24
N ALA A 48 0.42 -5.82 -7.11
CA ALA A 48 1.74 -5.21 -7.09
C ALA A 48 2.01 -4.35 -8.35
N ALA A 49 1.71 -4.93 -9.52
CA ALA A 49 1.90 -4.26 -10.80
C ALA A 49 1.00 -3.02 -10.95
N LEU A 50 -0.27 -3.13 -10.55
CA LEU A 50 -1.18 -2.00 -10.54
C LEU A 50 -0.67 -0.89 -9.60
N LEU A 51 -0.28 -1.24 -8.37
CA LEU A 51 0.22 -0.29 -7.39
C LEU A 51 1.47 0.46 -7.88
N ALA A 52 2.40 -0.27 -8.49
CA ALA A 52 3.60 0.31 -9.10
C ALA A 52 3.26 1.28 -10.25
N SER A 53 2.18 1.02 -11.00
CA SER A 53 1.74 1.89 -12.09
C SER A 53 1.06 3.17 -11.60
N ILE A 54 0.13 3.07 -10.63
CA ILE A 54 -0.71 4.19 -10.19
C ILE A 54 0.01 5.15 -9.22
N ARG A 55 1.24 4.84 -8.82
CA ARG A 55 2.05 5.72 -7.98
C ARG A 55 3.08 6.55 -8.76
N ARG A 56 3.19 6.37 -10.08
CA ARG A 56 4.29 6.90 -10.90
C ARG A 56 4.43 8.42 -10.82
N HIS A 57 3.32 9.15 -10.76
CA HIS A 57 3.34 10.61 -10.74
C HIS A 57 3.20 11.20 -9.33
N VAL A 58 2.95 10.37 -8.31
CA VAL A 58 2.68 10.84 -6.95
C VAL A 58 3.96 10.81 -6.14
N ALA A 59 4.37 11.97 -5.61
CA ALA A 59 5.50 12.04 -4.69
C ALA A 59 5.31 11.09 -3.49
N PRO A 60 6.36 10.38 -3.02
CA PRO A 60 6.22 9.36 -1.97
C PRO A 60 5.45 9.85 -0.74
N ARG A 61 5.78 11.04 -0.22
CA ARG A 61 5.07 11.66 0.91
C ARG A 61 3.56 11.85 0.64
N ARG A 62 3.19 12.31 -0.55
CA ARG A 62 1.78 12.50 -0.96
C ARG A 62 1.04 11.17 -1.10
N PHE A 63 1.72 10.14 -1.61
CA PHE A 63 1.17 8.78 -1.70
C PHE A 63 0.83 8.22 -0.32
N GLU A 64 1.75 8.38 0.65
CA GLU A 64 1.55 7.93 2.02
C GLU A 64 0.45 8.73 2.74
N LEU A 65 0.39 10.05 2.55
CA LEU A 65 -0.69 10.90 3.05
C LEU A 65 -2.07 10.46 2.53
N ALA A 66 -2.21 10.31 1.21
CA ALA A 66 -3.46 9.86 0.59
C ALA A 66 -3.89 8.49 1.09
N THR A 67 -2.92 7.58 1.23
CA THR A 67 -3.19 6.21 1.64
C THR A 67 -3.59 6.12 3.11
N LEU A 68 -2.90 6.81 4.02
CA LEU A 68 -3.30 6.86 5.43
C LEU A 68 -4.70 7.46 5.57
N ALA A 69 -4.96 8.59 4.89
CA ALA A 69 -6.25 9.25 4.91
C ALA A 69 -7.39 8.33 4.44
N ALA A 70 -7.17 7.60 3.35
CA ALA A 70 -8.11 6.62 2.86
C ALA A 70 -8.30 5.44 3.83
N ALA A 71 -7.20 4.87 4.35
CA ALA A 71 -7.24 3.75 5.27
C ALA A 71 -8.00 4.07 6.57
N SER A 72 -7.82 5.28 7.10
CA SER A 72 -8.55 5.78 8.26
C SER A 72 -10.05 5.89 8.01
N VAL A 73 -10.46 6.44 6.86
CA VAL A 73 -11.89 6.53 6.48
C VAL A 73 -12.49 5.14 6.25
N LEU A 74 -11.72 4.22 5.68
CA LEU A 74 -12.14 2.85 5.42
C LEU A 74 -12.11 1.96 6.68
N GLY A 75 -11.57 2.47 7.81
CA GLY A 75 -11.48 1.72 9.07
C GLY A 75 -10.54 0.51 9.02
N ASN A 76 -9.47 0.55 8.20
CA ASN A 76 -8.55 -0.58 8.05
C ASN A 76 -7.25 -0.37 8.83
N SER A 77 -7.11 -1.02 9.99
CA SER A 77 -5.91 -0.91 10.84
C SER A 77 -4.63 -1.30 10.12
N TYR A 78 -4.64 -2.31 9.26
CA TYR A 78 -3.42 -2.82 8.63
C TYR A 78 -2.78 -1.75 7.76
N CYS A 79 -3.58 -1.14 6.89
CA CYS A 79 -3.12 -0.06 6.02
C CYS A 79 -2.82 1.21 6.82
N ALA A 80 -3.62 1.54 7.84
CA ALA A 80 -3.34 2.70 8.68
C ALA A 80 -1.99 2.55 9.41
N LEU A 81 -1.72 1.42 10.06
CA LEU A 81 -0.45 1.14 10.74
C LEU A 81 0.74 1.16 9.79
N ALA A 82 0.62 0.51 8.63
CA ALA A 82 1.66 0.47 7.61
C ALA A 82 2.05 1.87 7.10
N HIS A 83 1.06 2.62 6.63
CA HIS A 83 1.27 3.91 5.97
C HIS A 83 1.50 5.04 6.98
N GLY A 84 0.97 4.92 8.20
CA GLY A 84 1.32 5.78 9.33
C GLY A 84 2.79 5.62 9.74
N LYS A 85 3.29 4.37 9.85
CA LYS A 85 4.72 4.10 10.10
C LYS A 85 5.61 4.69 8.99
N ALA A 86 5.19 4.58 7.73
CA ALA A 86 5.92 5.15 6.59
C ALA A 86 5.96 6.69 6.64
N LEU A 87 4.87 7.35 7.06
CA LEU A 87 4.84 8.80 7.22
C LEU A 87 5.80 9.33 8.29
N GLY A 88 6.21 8.50 9.25
CA GLY A 88 7.21 8.85 10.27
C GLY A 88 8.56 9.31 9.70
N GLN A 89 8.82 9.09 8.40
CA GLN A 89 9.99 9.63 7.69
C GLN A 89 9.92 11.15 7.48
N TRP A 90 8.72 11.73 7.51
CA TRP A 90 8.46 13.13 7.20
C TRP A 90 7.71 13.89 8.27
N LEU A 91 6.92 13.19 9.10
CA LEU A 91 6.03 13.74 10.10
C LEU A 91 6.34 13.12 11.46
N ASP A 92 6.14 13.88 12.53
CA ASP A 92 6.19 13.30 13.87
C ASP A 92 4.94 12.44 14.17
N ASP A 93 5.04 11.63 15.23
CA ASP A 93 3.98 10.71 15.62
C ASP A 93 2.63 11.41 15.87
N GLU A 94 2.63 12.63 16.41
CA GLU A 94 1.39 13.34 16.72
C GLU A 94 0.72 13.90 15.47
N MET A 95 1.51 14.35 14.49
CA MET A 95 1.00 14.73 13.17
C MET A 95 0.37 13.52 12.45
N VAL A 96 1.04 12.36 12.46
CA VAL A 96 0.50 11.12 11.88
C VAL A 96 -0.78 10.69 12.60
N ALA A 97 -0.78 10.69 13.93
CA ALA A 97 -1.94 10.35 14.73
C ALA A 97 -3.11 11.31 14.50
N THR A 98 -2.83 12.60 14.30
CA THR A 98 -3.85 13.61 13.93
C THR A 98 -4.50 13.27 12.59
N ILE A 99 -3.73 12.91 11.57
CA ILE A 99 -4.28 12.50 10.26
C ILE A 99 -5.15 11.26 10.41
N ALA A 100 -4.68 10.28 11.20
CA ALA A 100 -5.37 9.02 11.43
C ALA A 100 -6.73 9.20 12.10
N ARG A 101 -6.83 10.18 13.02
CA ARG A 101 -8.07 10.61 13.68
C ARG A 101 -8.98 11.48 12.80
N GLY A 102 -8.64 11.69 11.54
CA GLY A 102 -9.41 12.52 10.60
C GLY A 102 -9.12 14.02 10.71
N GLY A 103 -8.16 14.44 11.53
CA GLY A 103 -7.71 15.82 11.66
C GLY A 103 -6.76 16.25 10.55
N GLU A 104 -6.36 17.51 10.60
CA GLU A 104 -5.38 18.10 9.69
C GLU A 104 -4.25 18.68 10.55
N PRO A 105 -3.06 18.06 10.58
CA PRO A 105 -1.95 18.57 11.38
C PRO A 105 -1.37 19.84 10.77
N GLY A 106 -0.67 20.63 11.60
CA GLY A 106 0.20 21.69 11.10
C GLY A 106 1.30 21.14 10.19
N GLY A 107 2.03 22.01 9.47
CA GLY A 107 3.20 21.60 8.68
C GLY A 107 2.89 20.94 7.32
N LEU A 108 1.62 20.81 6.94
CA LEU A 108 1.22 20.48 5.58
C LEU A 108 1.21 21.72 4.69
N ASP A 109 1.56 21.57 3.42
CA ASP A 109 1.36 22.63 2.43
C ASP A 109 -0.12 22.69 1.95
N ALA A 110 -0.45 23.67 1.10
CA ALA A 110 -1.82 23.83 0.62
C ALA A 110 -2.29 22.63 -0.24
N ALA A 111 -1.39 22.06 -1.04
CA ALA A 111 -1.68 20.93 -1.90
C ALA A 111 -1.90 19.64 -1.09
N GLU A 112 -1.12 19.44 -0.03
CA GLU A 112 -1.26 18.31 0.89
C GLU A 112 -2.57 18.34 1.66
N ARG A 113 -3.03 19.53 2.08
CA ARG A 113 -4.35 19.71 2.71
C ARG A 113 -5.50 19.33 1.77
N GLU A 114 -5.51 19.89 0.56
CA GLU A 114 -6.53 19.55 -0.44
C GLU A 114 -6.48 18.06 -0.81
N LEU A 115 -5.29 17.49 -0.95
CA LEU A 115 -5.09 16.07 -1.22
C LEU A 115 -5.66 15.19 -0.09
N LEU A 116 -5.39 15.51 1.18
CA LEU A 116 -5.95 14.77 2.32
C LEU A 116 -7.49 14.84 2.33
N ALA A 117 -8.05 16.03 2.17
CA ALA A 117 -9.50 16.23 2.14
C ALA A 117 -10.15 15.46 0.99
N PHE A 118 -9.53 15.51 -0.20
CA PHE A 118 -9.99 14.80 -1.38
C PHE A 118 -9.89 13.28 -1.22
N ALA A 119 -8.77 12.76 -0.73
CA ALA A 119 -8.59 11.33 -0.49
C ALA A 119 -9.64 10.77 0.47
N ARG A 120 -9.95 11.49 1.55
CA ARG A 120 -11.03 11.12 2.49
C ARG A 120 -12.40 11.08 1.80
N ARG A 121 -12.69 12.06 0.94
CA ARG A 121 -13.96 12.11 0.19
C ARG A 121 -14.09 10.94 -0.77
N VAL A 122 -13.06 10.67 -1.57
CA VAL A 122 -13.04 9.52 -2.50
C VAL A 122 -13.19 8.20 -1.75
N ALA A 123 -12.47 8.03 -0.64
CA ALA A 123 -12.53 6.81 0.17
C ALA A 123 -13.92 6.57 0.81
N GLY A 124 -14.56 7.64 1.29
CA GLY A 124 -15.87 7.57 1.94
C GLY A 124 -17.01 7.40 0.95
N ASP A 125 -17.09 8.28 -0.05
CA ASP A 125 -18.12 8.25 -1.09
C ASP A 125 -17.68 9.05 -2.33
N ALA A 126 -17.05 8.35 -3.29
CA ALA A 126 -16.60 8.94 -4.54
C ALA A 126 -17.73 9.53 -5.39
N SER A 127 -19.00 9.12 -5.19
CA SER A 127 -20.13 9.69 -5.94
C SER A 127 -20.43 11.14 -5.57
N ARG A 128 -19.89 11.61 -4.44
CA ARG A 128 -20.03 12.99 -3.94
C ARG A 128 -18.88 13.90 -4.35
N VAL A 129 -17.89 13.39 -5.08
CA VAL A 129 -16.81 14.22 -5.64
C VAL A 129 -17.39 15.13 -6.72
N THR A 130 -17.04 16.41 -6.66
CA THR A 130 -17.50 17.41 -7.62
C THR A 130 -16.35 17.94 -8.48
N GLY A 131 -16.69 18.68 -9.55
CA GLY A 131 -15.69 19.38 -10.36
C GLY A 131 -14.88 20.40 -9.55
N ASP A 132 -15.50 21.04 -8.56
CA ASP A 132 -14.83 22.01 -7.67
C ASP A 132 -13.76 21.36 -6.80
N ASP A 133 -13.96 20.09 -6.40
CA ASP A 133 -12.95 19.34 -5.66
C ASP A 133 -11.69 19.13 -6.49
N VAL A 134 -11.85 18.81 -7.78
CA VAL A 134 -10.75 18.66 -8.73
C VAL A 134 -10.11 20.02 -9.04
N ALA A 135 -10.91 21.08 -9.15
CA ALA A 135 -10.42 22.44 -9.39
C ALA A 135 -9.47 22.91 -8.29
N ARG A 136 -9.82 22.71 -7.01
CA ARG A 136 -8.95 23.09 -5.87
C ARG A 136 -7.61 22.37 -5.86
N LEU A 137 -7.57 21.09 -6.27
CA LEU A 137 -6.31 20.36 -6.42
C LEU A 137 -5.42 20.97 -7.50
N ARG A 138 -6.02 21.36 -8.65
CA ARG A 138 -5.28 22.05 -9.73
C ARG A 138 -4.78 23.42 -9.31
N GLU A 139 -5.62 24.19 -8.62
CA GLU A 139 -5.24 25.50 -8.06
C GLU A 139 -4.09 25.39 -7.05
N SER A 140 -4.00 24.25 -6.37
CA SER A 140 -2.89 23.92 -5.47
C SER A 140 -1.66 23.33 -6.19
N GLY A 141 -1.69 23.25 -7.52
CA GLY A 141 -0.55 22.89 -8.36
C GLY A 141 -0.45 21.41 -8.75
N LEU A 142 -1.48 20.59 -8.50
CA LEU A 142 -1.51 19.21 -9.01
C LEU A 142 -1.90 19.18 -10.49
N THR A 143 -1.20 18.35 -11.25
CA THR A 143 -1.52 18.02 -12.64
C THR A 143 -2.68 17.02 -12.74
N ASP A 144 -3.34 16.95 -13.90
CA ASP A 144 -4.40 15.95 -14.12
C ASP A 144 -3.89 14.50 -13.97
N ALA A 145 -2.61 14.24 -14.31
CA ALA A 145 -1.98 12.93 -14.11
C ALA A 145 -1.82 12.60 -12.62
N GLU A 146 -1.36 13.55 -11.80
CA GLU A 146 -1.29 13.37 -10.34
C GLU A 146 -2.67 13.18 -9.71
N ILE A 147 -3.68 13.91 -10.20
CA ILE A 147 -5.07 13.78 -9.71
C ILE A 147 -5.64 12.41 -10.07
N PHE A 148 -5.40 11.92 -11.29
CA PHE A 148 -5.79 10.57 -11.68
C PHE A 148 -5.14 9.52 -10.77
N ASP A 149 -3.81 9.59 -10.61
CA ASP A 149 -3.07 8.67 -9.76
C ASP A 149 -3.55 8.73 -8.31
N LEU A 150 -3.86 9.91 -7.78
CA LEU A 150 -4.46 10.08 -6.45
C LEU A 150 -5.80 9.33 -6.32
N VAL A 151 -6.72 9.51 -7.27
CA VAL A 151 -8.01 8.78 -7.28
C VAL A 151 -7.76 7.27 -7.38
N ALA A 152 -6.87 6.84 -8.27
CA ALA A 152 -6.55 5.45 -8.48
C ALA A 152 -5.91 4.79 -7.24
N VAL A 153 -5.01 5.49 -6.54
CA VAL A 153 -4.41 5.05 -5.28
C VAL A 153 -5.47 4.87 -4.21
N VAL A 154 -6.40 5.83 -4.05
CA VAL A 154 -7.46 5.74 -3.05
C VAL A 154 -8.46 4.63 -3.38
N ALA A 155 -8.86 4.50 -4.64
CA ALA A 155 -9.76 3.42 -5.08
C ALA A 155 -9.10 2.04 -4.95
N GLY A 156 -7.83 1.93 -5.33
CA GLY A 156 -7.02 0.73 -5.12
C GLY A 156 -6.88 0.39 -3.64
N ARG A 157 -6.71 1.39 -2.78
CA ARG A 157 -6.70 1.18 -1.33
C ARG A 157 -8.03 0.59 -0.86
N ALA A 158 -9.16 1.10 -1.34
CA ALA A 158 -10.47 0.55 -1.02
C ALA A 158 -10.65 -0.90 -1.48
N PHE A 159 -10.08 -1.30 -2.63
CA PHE A 159 -10.04 -2.70 -3.03
C PHE A 159 -9.23 -3.53 -2.01
N PHE A 160 -7.98 -3.15 -1.75
CA PHE A 160 -7.08 -3.92 -0.90
C PHE A 160 -7.61 -4.05 0.53
N THR A 161 -8.06 -2.96 1.15
CA THR A 161 -8.61 -2.99 2.52
C THR A 161 -9.85 -3.87 2.61
N LYS A 162 -10.77 -3.80 1.65
CA LYS A 162 -11.97 -4.65 1.63
C LYS A 162 -11.64 -6.13 1.47
N VAL A 163 -10.63 -6.47 0.67
CA VAL A 163 -10.13 -7.85 0.58
C VAL A 163 -9.63 -8.31 1.95
N LEU A 164 -8.76 -7.53 2.60
CA LEU A 164 -8.22 -7.88 3.92
C LEU A 164 -9.32 -8.01 4.98
N ASP A 165 -10.21 -7.02 5.07
CA ASP A 165 -11.28 -7.02 6.06
C ASP A 165 -12.32 -8.10 5.81
N GLY A 166 -12.66 -8.37 4.55
CA GLY A 166 -13.56 -9.47 4.18
C GLY A 166 -12.99 -10.85 4.54
N LEU A 167 -11.66 -11.00 4.48
CA LEU A 167 -10.94 -12.22 4.87
C LEU A 167 -10.53 -12.24 6.35
N GLY A 168 -10.90 -11.24 7.13
CA GLY A 168 -10.63 -11.21 8.57
C GLY A 168 -9.18 -10.89 8.95
N VAL A 169 -8.35 -10.42 8.03
CA VAL A 169 -6.90 -10.27 8.22
C VAL A 169 -6.59 -9.24 9.30
N GLU A 170 -5.83 -9.64 10.31
CA GLU A 170 -5.29 -8.76 11.35
C GLU A 170 -3.91 -8.21 10.96
N PRO A 171 -3.58 -6.95 11.32
CA PRO A 171 -2.23 -6.41 11.21
C PRO A 171 -1.18 -7.28 11.90
N ASP A 172 0.04 -7.27 11.38
CA ASP A 172 1.15 -8.03 11.93
C ASP A 172 1.49 -7.64 13.36
N ALA A 173 1.88 -8.62 14.18
CA ALA A 173 2.29 -8.37 15.57
C ALA A 173 3.47 -7.39 15.69
N ALA A 174 4.29 -7.27 14.63
CA ALA A 174 5.40 -6.33 14.54
C ALA A 174 4.97 -4.85 14.69
N TYR A 175 3.72 -4.50 14.34
CA TYR A 175 3.23 -3.13 14.53
C TYR A 175 3.08 -2.73 16.01
N ARG A 176 3.12 -3.69 16.95
CA ARG A 176 3.13 -3.41 18.39
C ARG A 176 4.44 -2.79 18.87
N GLU A 177 5.45 -2.66 18.01
CA GLU A 177 6.70 -1.95 18.31
C GLU A 177 6.58 -0.43 18.12
N LEU A 178 5.50 0.05 17.48
CA LEU A 178 5.21 1.48 17.39
C LEU A 178 4.90 2.06 18.79
N PRO A 179 5.22 3.34 19.05
CA PRO A 179 4.86 4.00 20.30
C PRO A 179 3.36 3.87 20.59
N ASP A 180 2.99 3.57 21.84
CA ASP A 180 1.61 3.26 22.22
C ASP A 180 0.58 4.29 21.72
N PRO A 181 0.78 5.63 21.88
CA PRO A 181 -0.21 6.60 21.41
C PRO A 181 -0.41 6.58 19.89
N LEU A 182 0.66 6.32 19.13
CA LEU A 182 0.59 6.21 17.67
C LEU A 182 -0.07 4.89 17.26
N CYS A 183 0.30 3.80 17.91
CA CYS A 183 -0.27 2.47 17.70
C CYS A 183 -1.80 2.48 17.93
N GLU A 184 -2.25 3.11 19.01
CA GLU A 184 -3.67 3.29 19.32
C GLU A 184 -4.38 4.12 18.24
N ALA A 185 -3.81 5.25 17.83
CA ALA A 185 -4.40 6.12 16.82
C ALA A 185 -4.52 5.45 15.44
N LEU A 186 -3.60 4.55 15.09
CA LEU A 186 -3.57 3.84 13.81
C LEU A 186 -4.38 2.53 13.82
N THR A 187 -4.79 2.02 14.99
CA THR A 187 -5.63 0.83 15.11
C THR A 187 -7.12 1.20 14.96
N VAL A 188 -7.51 1.57 13.74
CA VAL A 188 -8.83 2.14 13.40
C VAL A 188 -9.94 1.12 13.12
N GLY A 189 -9.61 -0.18 13.08
CA GLY A 189 -10.54 -1.27 12.83
C GLY A 189 -10.15 -2.55 13.55
N ARG A 190 -9.65 -3.55 12.81
CA ARG A 190 -9.25 -4.84 13.39
C ARG A 190 -8.09 -4.69 14.39
N PRO A 191 -8.04 -5.48 15.47
CA PRO A 191 -6.93 -5.46 16.40
C PRO A 191 -5.66 -6.01 15.75
N ILE A 192 -4.50 -5.52 16.19
CA ILE A 192 -3.20 -6.10 15.81
C ILE A 192 -3.14 -7.54 16.30
N ALA A 193 -2.62 -8.45 15.48
CA ALA A 193 -2.48 -9.86 15.84
C ALA A 193 -1.71 -10.05 17.16
N GLY A 194 -2.00 -11.15 17.85
CA GLY A 194 -1.18 -11.61 18.98
C GLY A 194 0.25 -11.93 18.51
N ARG A 195 1.23 -11.87 19.42
CA ARG A 195 2.59 -12.32 19.11
C ARG A 195 2.56 -13.83 18.91
N ASP A 196 2.89 -14.30 17.71
CA ASP A 196 3.11 -15.73 17.47
C ASP A 196 4.42 -16.16 18.17
N PRO A 197 4.43 -17.26 18.94
CA PRO A 197 5.63 -17.76 19.60
C PRO A 197 6.74 -18.18 18.63
N GLU A 198 6.43 -18.48 17.36
CA GLU A 198 7.40 -18.97 16.37
C GLU A 198 8.13 -17.85 15.59
N ALA A 199 7.67 -16.60 15.64
CA ALA A 199 8.26 -15.49 14.88
C ALA A 199 9.56 -14.90 15.49
N GLY A 200 9.98 -15.40 16.65
CA GLY A 200 11.02 -14.78 17.49
C GLY A 200 12.50 -15.07 17.15
N GLN A 201 12.82 -15.79 16.06
CA GLN A 201 14.20 -16.27 15.84
C GLN A 201 15.00 -15.53 14.76
N GLY A 202 14.45 -14.51 14.07
CA GLY A 202 15.14 -13.82 12.96
C GLY A 202 15.37 -12.30 13.10
N SER A 203 14.79 -11.62 14.09
CA SER A 203 14.60 -10.16 14.02
C SER A 203 15.82 -9.29 14.32
N ALA A 204 16.88 -9.81 14.93
CA ALA A 204 17.99 -8.97 15.40
C ALA A 204 18.93 -8.44 14.29
N GLN A 205 18.97 -9.07 13.10
CA GLN A 205 19.90 -8.69 12.02
C GLN A 205 19.26 -7.82 10.91
N SER A 206 17.92 -7.73 10.83
CA SER A 206 17.22 -7.02 9.74
C SER A 206 17.03 -5.53 9.96
N ALA A 207 17.11 -5.03 11.20
CA ALA A 207 16.79 -3.64 11.54
C ALA A 207 17.71 -2.60 10.85
N ALA A 208 18.92 -2.98 10.43
CA ALA A 208 19.89 -2.06 9.83
C ALA A 208 19.68 -1.81 8.32
N GLN A 209 18.88 -2.63 7.62
CA GLN A 209 18.67 -2.48 6.17
C GLN A 209 17.39 -1.71 5.80
N GLN A 210 16.50 -1.44 6.77
CA GLN A 210 15.23 -0.74 6.56
C GLN A 210 15.35 0.79 6.38
N GLN A 211 16.56 1.36 6.51
CA GLN A 211 16.78 2.82 6.43
C GLN A 211 16.95 3.38 5.01
N LEU A 212 17.03 2.55 3.97
CA LEU A 212 17.41 3.00 2.61
C LEU A 212 16.46 2.58 1.46
N GLY A 213 15.33 1.94 1.76
CA GLY A 213 14.27 1.68 0.79
C GLY A 213 12.96 2.20 1.34
N GLY A 214 12.21 2.99 0.57
CA GLY A 214 10.85 3.40 0.95
C GLY A 214 10.03 2.19 1.40
N ILE A 215 9.19 2.37 2.42
CA ILE A 215 8.31 1.34 2.98
C ILE A 215 7.19 1.07 1.97
N GLU A 216 7.57 0.58 0.80
CA GLU A 216 6.65 0.11 -0.19
C GLU A 216 6.09 -1.21 0.33
N MET A 217 4.81 -1.20 0.70
CA MET A 217 4.12 -2.37 1.24
C MET A 217 4.29 -3.64 0.40
N MET A 218 4.72 -3.52 -0.85
CA MET A 218 5.00 -4.65 -1.73
C MET A 218 6.19 -4.33 -2.64
N PRO A 219 7.23 -5.18 -2.70
CA PRO A 219 8.25 -5.02 -3.72
C PRO A 219 7.63 -5.21 -5.11
N ALA A 220 7.93 -4.30 -6.05
CA ALA A 220 7.51 -4.46 -7.44
C ALA A 220 8.02 -5.80 -8.00
N PRO A 221 7.22 -6.51 -8.83
CA PRO A 221 7.73 -7.70 -9.51
C PRO A 221 8.93 -7.34 -10.39
N PRO A 222 9.89 -8.26 -10.60
CA PRO A 222 11.00 -8.02 -11.52
C PRO A 222 10.44 -7.69 -12.90
N ASP A 223 11.06 -6.71 -13.55
CA ASP A 223 10.71 -6.27 -14.90
C ASP A 223 10.79 -7.47 -15.85
N GLN A 224 9.63 -7.97 -16.31
CA GLN A 224 9.59 -9.00 -17.33
C GLN A 224 9.91 -8.27 -18.64
N GLY A 225 11.21 -8.24 -18.96
CA GLY A 225 11.75 -7.49 -20.08
C GLY A 225 10.91 -7.61 -21.35
N GLU A 226 10.71 -6.47 -22.00
CA GLU A 226 10.05 -6.33 -23.28
C GLU A 226 10.53 -7.42 -24.25
N SER A 227 9.64 -8.35 -24.59
CA SER A 227 9.88 -9.26 -25.71
C SER A 227 9.96 -8.40 -26.97
N GLN A 228 11.18 -8.18 -27.46
CA GLN A 228 11.43 -7.52 -28.74
C GLN A 228 10.79 -8.37 -29.85
N GLY A 229 9.58 -8.00 -30.25
CA GLY A 229 8.99 -8.41 -31.51
C GLY A 229 9.66 -7.64 -32.65
N GLY A 230 10.73 -8.21 -33.20
CA GLY A 230 11.36 -7.71 -34.43
C GLY A 230 10.53 -8.11 -35.64
N GLU A 231 9.87 -7.13 -36.25
CA GLU A 231 9.10 -7.23 -37.49
C GLU A 231 9.88 -7.85 -38.66
N GLU A 232 9.28 -8.87 -39.29
CA GLU A 232 9.57 -9.25 -40.68
C GLU A 232 8.97 -8.21 -41.64
N ARG A 233 9.82 -7.49 -42.37
CA ARG A 233 9.49 -6.85 -43.67
C ARG A 233 10.69 -7.11 -44.57
N GLY A 234 10.59 -7.77 -45.72
CA GLY A 234 9.63 -7.57 -46.79
C GLY A 234 10.43 -7.13 -48.02
N GLY A 235 10.81 -8.10 -48.87
CA GLY A 235 11.67 -7.86 -50.03
C GLY A 235 11.29 -8.74 -51.22
N GLN A 236 10.11 -8.51 -51.81
CA GLN A 236 9.81 -8.98 -53.16
C GLN A 236 10.07 -7.83 -54.15
N ARG A 237 11.00 -8.05 -55.09
CA ARG A 237 11.14 -7.30 -56.33
C ARG A 237 10.94 -8.24 -57.51
N GLN A 238 10.05 -7.85 -58.42
CA GLN A 238 10.10 -8.09 -59.87
C GLN A 238 8.97 -7.25 -60.51
N PRO A 239 8.94 -7.00 -61.84
CA PRO A 239 9.87 -7.44 -62.89
C PRO A 239 10.29 -6.34 -63.91
N ALA A 240 11.24 -6.70 -64.77
CA ALA A 240 11.29 -6.38 -66.20
C ALA A 240 11.94 -7.56 -66.92
#